data_AF-A0A058ZWL2-F1
#
_entry.id   AF-A0A058ZWL2-F1
#
_cell.length_a   1.000
_cell.length_b   1.000
_cell.length_c   1.000
_cell.angle_alpha   90.00
_cell.angle_beta   90.00
_cell.angle_gamma   90.00
#
_symmetry.space_group_name_H-M   'P 1'
#
loop_
_entity.id
_entity.type
_entity.pdbx_description
1 polymer ?
#
loop_
_entity_poly.entity_id
_entity_poly.type
_entity_poly.pdbx_seq_one_letter_code
_entity_poly.pdbx_strand_id
1 'polypeptide(L)'
;VAATVIAAMAYQAGLNPPGGVWDSDQKDNSTINYYAGTSIMVANYPESYPKFWKYNTVALLASLSTILLLTSGLPFGKKVLMWILMATTWVTVTFMALTYLESMKTILYWAHDREHMRPITIVVRNSMYVWISIVAFFFLVHTARFIAIVLQNVKDPQKLKKQISGCVSWCRSRVNIKI
;
A
#
# COMPACT_ATOMS: atom_id res chain seq x y z
N VAL A 1 -2.77 11.08 8.70
CA VAL A 1 -1.91 11.82 7.75
C VAL A 1 -1.27 10.91 6.72
N ALA A 2 -0.56 9.83 7.09
CA ALA A 2 0.07 8.94 6.10
C ALA A 2 -0.92 8.42 5.02
N ALA A 3 -2.09 7.94 5.42
CA ALA A 3 -3.10 7.43 4.49
C ALA A 3 -3.62 8.49 3.50
N THR A 4 -3.81 9.74 3.95
CA THR A 4 -4.26 10.84 3.06
C THR A 4 -3.17 11.23 2.06
N VAL A 5 -1.90 11.24 2.48
CA VAL A 5 -0.77 11.50 1.59
C VAL A 5 -0.63 10.41 0.54
N ILE A 6 -0.70 9.14 0.93
CA ILE A 6 -0.57 8.02 -0.02
C ILE A 6 -1.75 7.99 -0.99
N ALA A 7 -2.98 8.25 -0.52
CA ALA A 7 -4.14 8.37 -1.39
C ALA A 7 -3.97 9.49 -2.42
N ALA A 8 -3.48 10.67 -2.00
CA ALA A 8 -3.20 11.77 -2.90
C ALA A 8 -2.12 11.41 -3.92
N MET A 9 -1.01 10.78 -3.49
CA MET A 9 0.05 10.34 -4.39
C MET A 9 -0.43 9.32 -5.42
N ALA A 10 -1.22 8.33 -4.99
CA ALA A 10 -1.79 7.32 -5.88
C ALA A 10 -2.79 7.93 -6.87
N TYR A 11 -3.60 8.90 -6.44
CA TYR A 11 -4.48 9.67 -7.32
C TYR A 11 -3.68 10.46 -8.36
N GLN A 12 -2.65 11.19 -7.94
CA GLN A 12 -1.78 11.94 -8.85
C GLN A 12 -1.06 11.04 -9.86
N ALA A 13 -0.56 9.88 -9.42
CA ALA A 13 0.08 8.89 -10.29
C ALA A 13 -0.91 8.24 -11.28
N GLY A 14 -2.19 8.16 -10.93
CA GLY A 14 -3.23 7.67 -11.84
C GLY A 14 -3.57 8.68 -12.95
N LEU A 15 -3.60 9.98 -12.62
CA LEU A 15 -3.81 11.04 -13.60
C LEU A 15 -2.60 11.23 -14.52
N ASN A 16 -1.40 11.15 -13.95
CA ASN A 16 -0.14 11.34 -14.64
C ASN A 16 0.69 10.05 -14.55
N PRO A 17 0.43 9.07 -15.44
CA PRO A 17 1.13 7.80 -15.39
C PRO A 17 2.63 7.98 -15.64
N PRO A 18 3.47 7.04 -15.19
CA PRO A 18 4.90 7.07 -15.40
C PRO A 18 5.24 7.16 -16.89
N GLY A 19 6.05 8.14 -17.27
CA GLY A 19 6.37 8.42 -18.68
C GLY A 19 5.35 9.35 -19.38
N GLY A 20 4.27 9.73 -18.70
CA GLY A 20 3.29 10.70 -19.20
C GLY A 20 2.26 10.12 -20.17
N VAL A 21 1.57 11.03 -20.83
CA VAL A 21 0.60 10.77 -21.89
C VAL A 21 1.07 11.44 -23.18
N TRP A 22 0.60 10.94 -24.32
CA TRP A 22 0.88 11.57 -25.60
C TRP A 22 0.20 12.95 -25.67
N ASP A 23 0.96 13.99 -25.99
CA ASP A 23 0.44 15.38 -26.11
C ASP A 23 -0.37 15.59 -27.41
N SER A 24 -0.11 14.78 -28.44
CA SER A 24 -0.78 14.83 -29.74
C SER A 24 -1.02 13.43 -30.29
N ASP A 25 -1.97 13.30 -31.23
CA ASP A 25 -2.23 12.03 -31.92
C ASP A 25 -0.98 11.52 -32.62
N GLN A 26 -0.56 10.30 -32.26
CA GLN A 26 0.52 9.59 -32.93
C GLN A 26 -0.03 8.88 -34.16
N LYS A 27 0.47 9.29 -35.33
CA LYS A 27 0.05 8.78 -36.64
C LYS A 27 1.19 8.01 -37.29
N ASP A 28 0.87 6.85 -37.84
CA ASP A 28 1.73 6.10 -38.75
C ASP A 28 0.96 5.85 -40.05
N ASN A 29 1.55 6.22 -41.19
CA ASN A 29 0.93 6.15 -42.52
C ASN A 29 -0.56 6.58 -42.56
N SER A 30 -0.87 7.75 -41.99
CA SER A 30 -2.22 8.34 -41.88
C SER A 30 -3.25 7.60 -40.99
N THR A 31 -2.88 6.48 -40.37
CA THR A 31 -3.63 5.80 -39.31
C THR A 31 -3.20 6.28 -37.92
N ILE A 32 -4.16 6.57 -37.03
CA ILE A 32 -3.87 6.96 -35.64
C ILE A 32 -3.58 5.69 -34.83
N ASN A 33 -2.35 5.58 -34.32
CA ASN A 33 -1.94 4.48 -33.44
C ASN A 33 -2.26 4.77 -31.97
N TYR A 34 -2.04 6.02 -31.53
CA TYR A 34 -2.37 6.46 -30.18
C TYR A 34 -2.98 7.86 -30.23
N TYR A 35 -4.12 8.03 -29.56
CA TYR A 35 -4.75 9.34 -29.41
C TYR A 35 -4.02 10.15 -28.33
N ALA A 36 -4.07 11.47 -28.45
CA ALA A 36 -3.66 12.37 -27.37
C ALA A 36 -4.36 11.98 -26.04
N GLY A 37 -3.60 12.01 -24.94
CA GLY A 37 -4.05 11.54 -23.63
C GLY A 37 -3.88 10.04 -23.38
N THR A 38 -3.51 9.24 -24.38
CA THR A 38 -3.14 7.83 -24.17
C THR A 38 -1.81 7.76 -23.41
N SER A 39 -1.72 6.90 -22.39
CA SER A 39 -0.48 6.73 -21.64
C SER A 39 0.65 6.20 -22.53
N ILE A 40 1.79 6.88 -22.51
CA ILE A 40 3.02 6.47 -23.21
C ILE A 40 3.50 5.10 -22.70
N MET A 41 3.20 4.80 -21.44
CA MET A 41 3.50 3.51 -20.82
C MET A 41 2.76 2.33 -21.47
N VAL A 42 1.55 2.55 -22.02
CA VAL A 42 0.80 1.50 -22.73
C VAL A 42 1.53 1.06 -23.99
N ALA A 43 2.13 2.02 -24.70
CA ALA A 43 2.79 1.80 -25.98
C ALA A 43 4.15 1.10 -25.78
N ASN A 44 4.91 1.54 -24.77
CA ASN A 44 6.28 1.06 -24.55
C ASN A 44 6.36 -0.15 -23.61
N TYR A 45 5.38 -0.35 -22.72
CA TYR A 45 5.41 -1.38 -21.69
C TYR A 45 4.05 -2.05 -21.48
N PRO A 46 3.54 -2.79 -22.47
CA PRO A 46 2.21 -3.39 -22.41
C PRO A 46 2.04 -4.36 -21.23
N GLU A 47 3.12 -4.99 -20.75
CA GLU A 47 3.06 -5.90 -19.60
C GLU A 47 3.09 -5.21 -18.22
N SER A 48 3.82 -4.10 -18.09
CA SER A 48 3.95 -3.36 -16.83
C SER A 48 2.81 -2.37 -16.63
N TYR A 49 2.20 -1.88 -17.70
CA TYR A 49 1.02 -1.00 -17.65
C TYR A 49 -0.13 -1.54 -16.78
N PRO A 50 -0.66 -2.76 -17.01
CA PRO A 50 -1.74 -3.29 -16.20
C PRO A 50 -1.30 -3.59 -14.76
N LYS A 51 -0.02 -3.91 -14.52
CA LYS A 51 0.52 -4.17 -13.17
C LYS A 51 0.56 -2.87 -12.36
N PHE A 52 1.06 -1.79 -12.94
CA PHE A 52 1.05 -0.46 -12.33
C PHE A 52 -0.36 -0.05 -11.90
N TRP A 53 -1.34 -0.12 -12.80
CA TRP A 53 -2.72 0.26 -12.48
C TRP A 53 -3.33 -0.61 -11.38
N LYS A 54 -3.09 -1.93 -11.42
CA LYS A 54 -3.54 -2.85 -10.35
C LYS A 54 -2.93 -2.46 -9.00
N TYR A 55 -1.62 -2.29 -8.93
CA TYR A 55 -0.96 -1.98 -7.66
C TYR A 55 -1.34 -0.60 -7.14
N ASN A 56 -1.42 0.41 -8.01
CA ASN A 56 -1.80 1.76 -7.65
C ASN A 56 -3.23 1.84 -7.11
N THR A 57 -4.18 1.16 -7.75
CA THR A 57 -5.57 1.11 -7.30
C THR A 57 -5.70 0.39 -5.95
N VAL A 58 -4.97 -0.70 -5.73
CA VAL A 58 -4.99 -1.39 -4.42
C VAL A 58 -4.44 -0.48 -3.32
N ALA A 59 -3.34 0.22 -3.57
CA ALA A 59 -2.77 1.16 -2.61
C ALA A 59 -3.73 2.32 -2.30
N LEU A 60 -4.41 2.85 -3.32
CA LEU A 60 -5.41 3.90 -3.18
C LEU A 60 -6.60 3.42 -2.34
N LEU A 61 -7.20 2.28 -2.69
CA LEU A 61 -8.35 1.73 -1.97
C LEU A 61 -8.01 1.39 -0.53
N ALA A 62 -6.86 0.76 -0.26
CA ALA A 62 -6.42 0.47 1.09
C ALA A 62 -6.20 1.76 1.93
N SER A 63 -5.73 2.83 1.30
CA SER A 63 -5.59 4.15 1.93
C SER A 63 -6.95 4.77 2.25
N LEU A 64 -7.90 4.74 1.30
CA LEU A 64 -9.26 5.22 1.51
C LEU A 64 -9.99 4.42 2.61
N SER A 65 -9.85 3.10 2.63
CA SER A 65 -10.38 2.26 3.71
C SER A 65 -9.79 2.64 5.06
N THR A 66 -8.49 2.94 5.13
CA THR A 66 -7.84 3.41 6.37
C THR A 66 -8.40 4.75 6.83
N ILE A 67 -8.64 5.69 5.91
CA ILE A 67 -9.26 6.98 6.21
C ILE A 67 -10.69 6.80 6.71
N LEU A 68 -11.49 5.99 6.02
CA LEU A 68 -12.87 5.68 6.43
C LEU A 68 -12.89 5.05 7.82
N LEU A 69 -12.05 4.05 8.09
CA LEU A 69 -11.95 3.39 9.40
C LEU A 69 -11.58 4.36 10.52
N LEU A 70 -10.69 5.34 10.26
CA LEU A 70 -10.32 6.37 11.23
C LEU A 70 -11.45 7.38 11.46
N THR A 71 -12.20 7.74 10.41
CA THR A 71 -13.26 8.75 10.47
C THR A 71 -14.59 8.20 10.97
N SER A 72 -14.90 6.92 10.71
CA SER A 72 -16.20 6.31 11.03
C SER A 72 -16.47 6.14 12.54
N GLY A 73 -15.50 6.42 13.41
CA GLY A 73 -15.70 6.39 14.87
C GLY A 73 -16.23 5.05 15.41
N LEU A 74 -15.99 3.95 14.69
CA LEU A 74 -16.62 2.66 14.96
C LEU A 74 -16.21 2.15 16.35
N PRO A 75 -17.15 1.68 17.19
CA PRO A 75 -16.88 1.21 18.54
C PRO A 75 -16.25 -0.19 18.57
N PHE A 76 -15.38 -0.51 17.61
CA PHE A 76 -14.58 -1.73 17.67
C PHE A 76 -13.60 -1.64 18.83
N GLY A 77 -13.31 -2.78 19.46
CA GLY A 77 -12.31 -2.83 20.53
C GLY A 77 -10.98 -2.24 20.04
N LYS A 78 -10.41 -1.29 20.80
CA LYS A 78 -9.20 -0.53 20.42
C LYS A 78 -8.07 -1.41 19.88
N LYS A 79 -7.91 -2.63 20.43
CA LYS A 79 -6.93 -3.61 19.96
C LYS A 79 -7.25 -4.08 18.53
N VAL A 80 -8.48 -4.49 18.25
CA VAL A 80 -8.90 -4.99 16.93
C VAL A 80 -8.80 -3.88 15.88
N LEU A 81 -9.27 -2.68 16.20
CA LEU A 81 -9.17 -1.52 15.30
C LEU A 81 -7.70 -1.21 14.95
N MET A 82 -6.80 -1.20 15.94
CA MET A 82 -5.37 -1.00 15.68
C MET A 82 -4.78 -2.11 14.81
N TRP A 83 -5.19 -3.38 14.99
CA TRP A 83 -4.75 -4.47 14.13
C TRP A 83 -5.23 -4.33 12.69
N ILE A 84 -6.50 -3.93 12.48
CA ILE A 84 -7.04 -3.68 11.15
C ILE A 84 -6.28 -2.53 10.49
N LEU A 85 -6.10 -1.40 11.18
CA LEU A 85 -5.36 -0.25 10.66
C LEU A 85 -3.89 -0.59 10.35
N MET A 86 -3.26 -1.41 11.19
CA MET A 86 -1.92 -1.90 10.94
C MET A 86 -1.89 -2.77 9.67
N ALA A 87 -2.83 -3.71 9.53
CA ALA A 87 -2.92 -4.56 8.34
C ALA A 87 -3.15 -3.75 7.06
N THR A 88 -4.10 -2.80 7.07
CA THR A 88 -4.37 -1.96 5.88
C THR A 88 -3.18 -1.08 5.53
N THR A 89 -2.47 -0.53 6.52
CA THR A 89 -1.27 0.27 6.28
C THR A 89 -0.12 -0.56 5.69
N TRP A 90 0.13 -1.78 6.17
CA TRP A 90 1.14 -2.67 5.56
C TRP A 90 0.80 -3.02 4.10
N VAL A 91 -0.47 -3.30 3.82
CA VAL A 91 -0.96 -3.51 2.45
C VAL A 91 -0.69 -2.27 1.61
N THR A 92 -1.15 -1.10 2.04
CA THR A 92 -0.91 0.17 1.33
C THR A 92 0.57 0.40 1.02
N VAL A 93 1.45 0.25 2.01
CA VAL A 93 2.89 0.49 1.89
C VAL A 93 3.54 -0.46 0.88
N THR A 94 3.18 -1.75 0.94
CA THR A 94 3.73 -2.77 0.03
C THR A 94 3.28 -2.52 -1.40
N PHE A 95 1.99 -2.29 -1.62
CA PHE A 95 1.45 -2.04 -2.95
C PHE A 95 1.94 -0.72 -3.54
N MET A 96 2.10 0.33 -2.72
CA MET A 96 2.67 1.60 -3.18
C MET A 96 4.14 1.44 -3.63
N ALA A 97 4.93 0.61 -2.94
CA ALA A 97 6.29 0.31 -3.34
C ALA A 97 6.36 -0.51 -4.63
N LEU A 98 5.45 -1.48 -4.81
CA LEU A 98 5.32 -2.23 -6.06
C LEU A 98 4.91 -1.32 -7.23
N THR A 99 3.98 -0.40 -7.02
CA THR A 99 3.61 0.63 -8.00
C THR A 99 4.83 1.45 -8.41
N TYR A 100 5.62 1.93 -7.43
CA TYR A 100 6.83 2.69 -7.71
C TYR A 100 7.88 1.88 -8.50
N LEU A 101 8.04 0.58 -8.20
CA LEU A 101 8.94 -0.28 -8.96
C LEU A 101 8.51 -0.43 -10.42
N GLU A 102 7.21 -0.62 -10.68
CA GLU A 102 6.70 -0.68 -12.06
C GLU A 102 6.88 0.66 -12.78
N SER A 103 6.60 1.79 -12.11
CA SER A 103 6.89 3.14 -12.62
C SER A 103 8.36 3.35 -12.95
N MET A 104 9.25 2.89 -12.08
CA MET A 104 10.69 3.04 -12.30
C MET A 104 11.20 2.17 -13.43
N LYS A 105 10.63 0.98 -13.68
CA LYS A 105 11.01 0.16 -14.84
C LYS A 105 10.78 0.91 -16.16
N THR A 106 9.70 1.69 -16.23
CA THR A 106 9.35 2.39 -17.48
C THR A 106 10.26 3.60 -17.73
N ILE A 107 10.70 4.26 -16.66
CA ILE A 107 11.73 5.30 -16.73
C ILE A 107 13.12 4.67 -16.99
N LEU A 108 13.42 3.55 -16.33
CA LEU A 108 14.69 2.82 -16.41
C LEU A 108 14.97 2.28 -17.81
N TYR A 109 14.00 1.65 -18.45
CA TYR A 109 14.21 1.07 -19.77
C TYR A 109 14.43 2.16 -20.82
N TRP A 110 13.78 3.32 -20.70
CA TRP A 110 14.08 4.47 -21.55
C TRP A 110 15.48 5.04 -21.28
N ALA A 111 15.91 5.04 -20.02
CA ALA A 111 17.26 5.40 -19.61
C ALA A 111 18.32 4.34 -19.97
N HIS A 112 17.93 3.10 -20.26
CA HIS A 112 18.86 2.01 -20.56
C HIS A 112 19.62 2.24 -21.87
N ASP A 113 18.98 2.89 -22.84
CA ASP A 113 19.59 3.29 -24.12
C ASP A 113 20.58 4.47 -23.94
N ARG A 114 20.50 5.17 -22.79
CA ARG A 114 21.40 6.26 -22.41
C ARG A 114 22.46 5.72 -21.44
N GLU A 115 23.60 5.26 -21.95
CA GLU A 115 24.76 4.72 -21.19
C GLU A 115 25.05 5.45 -19.85
N HIS A 116 24.89 6.78 -19.80
CA HIS A 116 25.16 7.61 -18.62
C HIS A 116 24.14 7.45 -17.47
N MET A 117 22.92 7.00 -17.75
CA MET A 117 21.85 6.87 -16.73
C MET A 117 21.84 5.48 -16.06
N ARG A 118 22.50 4.49 -16.68
CA ARG A 118 22.56 3.09 -16.22
C ARG A 118 22.98 2.92 -14.75
N PRO A 119 24.03 3.59 -14.22
CA PRO A 119 24.44 3.39 -12.82
C PRO A 119 23.40 3.93 -11.82
N ILE A 120 22.78 5.08 -12.12
CA ILE A 120 21.76 5.70 -11.26
C ILE A 120 20.61 4.73 -11.07
N THR A 121 20.16 4.09 -12.15
CA THR A 121 18.98 3.25 -12.06
C THR A 121 19.22 1.90 -11.41
N ILE A 122 20.42 1.34 -11.53
CA ILE A 122 20.82 0.12 -10.80
C ILE A 122 20.78 0.39 -9.29
N VAL A 123 21.30 1.53 -8.85
CA VAL A 123 21.30 1.92 -7.42
C VAL A 123 19.87 2.09 -6.90
N VAL A 124 19.02 2.82 -7.63
CA VAL A 124 17.61 3.01 -7.22
C VAL A 124 16.88 1.67 -7.14
N ARG A 125 17.04 0.80 -8.14
CA ARG A 125 16.40 -0.52 -8.16
C ARG A 125 16.84 -1.38 -6.97
N ASN A 126 18.14 -1.47 -6.72
CA ASN A 126 18.67 -2.28 -5.62
C ASN A 126 18.24 -1.73 -4.25
N SER A 127 18.25 -0.41 -4.09
CA SER A 127 17.77 0.25 -2.87
C SER A 127 16.30 -0.10 -2.56
N MET A 128 15.44 -0.07 -3.58
CA MET A 128 14.03 -0.44 -3.42
C MET A 128 13.85 -1.92 -3.03
N TYR A 129 14.64 -2.83 -3.60
CA TYR A 129 14.59 -4.25 -3.21
C TYR A 129 15.00 -4.46 -1.76
N VAL A 130 16.11 -3.84 -1.33
CA VAL A 130 16.55 -3.89 0.08
C VAL A 130 15.46 -3.37 1.01
N TRP A 131 14.83 -2.24 0.65
CA TRP A 131 13.75 -1.67 1.44
C TRP A 131 12.53 -2.60 1.54
N ILE A 132 12.11 -3.22 0.42
CA ILE A 132 11.00 -4.20 0.42
C ILE A 132 11.34 -5.41 1.28
N SER A 133 12.58 -5.91 1.25
CA SER A 133 13.02 -7.01 2.09
C SER A 133 12.94 -6.67 3.59
N ILE A 134 13.33 -5.45 3.98
CA ILE A 134 13.22 -4.97 5.36
C ILE A 134 11.74 -4.92 5.79
N VAL A 135 10.87 -4.34 4.94
CA VAL A 135 9.43 -4.25 5.19
C VAL A 135 8.80 -5.63 5.35
N ALA A 136 9.14 -6.58 4.47
CA ALA A 136 8.65 -7.95 4.52
C ALA A 136 9.08 -8.66 5.82
N PHE A 137 10.32 -8.45 6.28
CA PHE A 137 10.80 -9.00 7.55
C PHE A 137 9.97 -8.50 8.75
N PHE A 138 9.73 -7.19 8.85
CA PHE A 138 8.89 -6.66 9.94
C PHE A 138 7.46 -7.20 9.88
N PHE A 139 6.87 -7.28 8.68
CA PHE A 139 5.54 -7.84 8.49
C PHE A 139 5.44 -9.29 8.96
N LEU A 140 6.44 -10.13 8.63
CA LEU A 140 6.50 -11.52 9.09
C LEU A 140 6.58 -11.62 10.61
N VAL A 141 7.40 -10.80 11.26
CA VAL A 141 7.52 -10.78 12.73
C VAL A 141 6.20 -10.37 13.40
N HIS A 142 5.53 -9.32 12.90
CA HIS A 142 4.25 -8.86 13.44
C HIS A 142 3.14 -9.89 13.23
N THR A 143 3.09 -10.52 12.05
CA THR A 143 2.13 -11.59 11.74
C THR A 143 2.36 -12.83 12.61
N ALA A 144 3.62 -13.24 12.81
CA ALA A 144 3.96 -14.35 13.68
C ALA A 144 3.54 -14.09 15.14
N ARG A 145 3.80 -12.89 15.66
CA ARG A 145 3.34 -12.47 17.00
C ARG A 145 1.82 -12.50 17.11
N PHE A 146 1.10 -12.03 16.10
CA PHE A 146 -0.35 -12.07 16.07
C PHE A 146 -0.87 -13.51 16.16
N ILE A 147 -0.38 -14.38 15.28
CA ILE A 147 -0.77 -15.78 15.23
C ILE A 147 -0.45 -16.47 16.55
N ALA A 148 0.72 -16.22 17.14
CA ALA A 148 1.08 -16.76 18.45
C ALA A 148 0.10 -16.33 19.55
N ILE A 149 -0.31 -15.05 19.58
CA ILE A 149 -1.30 -14.54 20.55
C ILE A 149 -2.66 -15.22 20.32
N VAL A 150 -3.11 -15.33 19.08
CA VAL A 150 -4.38 -15.98 18.74
C VAL A 150 -4.36 -17.46 19.13
N LEU A 151 -3.31 -18.19 18.77
CA LEU A 151 -3.14 -19.61 19.11
C LEU A 151 -3.08 -19.83 20.62
N GLN A 152 -2.38 -18.96 21.36
CA GLN A 152 -2.37 -19.03 22.83
C GLN A 152 -3.76 -18.80 23.43
N ASN A 153 -4.57 -17.90 22.86
CA ASN A 153 -5.93 -17.65 23.33
C ASN A 153 -6.92 -18.76 22.96
N VAL A 154 -6.70 -19.45 21.83
CA VAL A 154 -7.50 -20.62 21.42
C VAL A 154 -7.15 -21.85 22.27
N LYS A 155 -5.87 -22.04 22.59
CA LYS A 155 -5.38 -23.19 23.36
C LYS A 155 -5.68 -23.09 24.86
N ASP A 156 -5.81 -21.87 25.40
CA ASP A 156 -6.23 -21.63 26.78
C ASP A 156 -7.40 -20.62 26.83
N PRO A 157 -8.64 -21.08 26.56
CA PRO A 157 -9.81 -20.20 26.54
C PRO A 157 -10.11 -19.56 27.91
N GLN A 158 -9.57 -20.11 29.02
CA GLN A 158 -9.69 -19.49 30.33
C GLN A 158 -8.86 -18.20 30.45
N LYS A 159 -7.74 -18.10 29.73
CA LYS A 159 -6.90 -16.90 29.67
C LYS A 159 -7.61 -15.73 28.98
N LEU A 160 -8.35 -16.02 27.90
CA LEU A 160 -9.21 -15.03 27.22
C LEU A 160 -10.38 -14.62 28.13
N LYS A 161 -11.03 -15.58 28.81
CA LYS A 161 -12.10 -15.31 29.78
C LYS A 161 -11.62 -14.43 30.94
N LYS A 162 -10.39 -14.63 31.42
CA LYS A 162 -9.74 -13.84 32.49
C LYS A 162 -9.33 -12.43 32.01
N GLN A 163 -8.85 -12.28 30.78
CA GLN A 163 -8.59 -10.97 30.16
C GLN A 163 -9.89 -10.16 29.97
N ILE A 164 -10.96 -10.82 29.51
CA ILE A 164 -12.28 -10.20 29.35
C ILE A 164 -12.87 -9.86 30.74
N SER A 165 -12.80 -10.77 31.71
CA SER A 165 -13.33 -10.52 33.06
C SER A 165 -12.60 -9.39 33.78
N GLY A 166 -11.28 -9.26 33.62
CA GLY A 166 -10.50 -8.15 34.17
C GLY A 166 -10.85 -6.81 33.51
N CYS A 167 -11.15 -6.81 32.21
CA CYS A 167 -11.59 -5.60 31.50
C CYS A 167 -13.01 -5.19 31.93
N VAL A 168 -13.90 -6.17 32.17
CA VAL A 168 -15.27 -5.96 32.67
C VAL A 168 -15.28 -5.50 34.13
N SER A 169 -14.45 -6.07 35.01
CA SER A 169 -14.36 -5.65 36.41
C SER A 169 -13.76 -4.24 36.54
N TRP A 170 -12.79 -3.89 35.70
CA TRP A 170 -12.22 -2.55 35.65
C TRP A 170 -13.23 -1.50 35.16
N CYS A 171 -14.01 -1.81 34.12
CA CYS A 171 -15.13 -0.94 33.70
C CYS A 171 -16.19 -0.80 34.82
N ARG A 172 -16.55 -1.90 35.49
CA ARG A 172 -17.50 -1.89 36.61
C ARG A 172 -17.01 -1.05 37.80
N SER A 173 -15.71 -1.12 38.10
CA SER A 173 -15.07 -0.30 39.15
C SER A 173 -15.08 1.19 38.82
N ARG A 174 -15.03 1.58 37.53
CA ARG A 174 -15.13 2.98 37.12
C ARG A 174 -16.57 3.50 37.06
N VAL A 175 -17.55 2.62 36.85
CA VAL A 175 -18.98 2.99 36.91
C VAL A 175 -19.49 3.08 38.35
N ASN A 176 -18.91 2.32 39.29
CA ASN A 176 -19.26 2.36 40.72
C ASN A 176 -18.53 3.45 41.54
N ILE A 177 -17.67 4.28 40.92
CA ILE A 177 -17.25 5.55 41.52
C ILE A 177 -18.37 6.55 41.25
N LYS A 178 -19.42 6.51 42.09
CA LYS A 178 -20.40 7.59 42.24
C LYS A 178 -20.01 8.43 43.45
N ILE A 179 -20.08 9.74 43.24
CA ILE A 179 -20.00 10.85 44.21
C ILE A 179 -20.79 10.53 45.48
#